data_AF-A0AAN8EQW0-F1
#
_entry.id   AF-A0AAN8EQW0-F1
#
_cell.length_a   1.000
_cell.length_b   1.000
_cell.length_c   1.000
_cell.angle_alpha   90.00
_cell.angle_beta   90.00
_cell.angle_gamma   90.00
#
_symmetry.space_group_name_H-M   'P 1'
#
loop_
_entity.id
_entity.type
_entity.pdbx_description
1 polymer ?
#
loop_
_entity_poly.entity_id
_entity_poly.type
_entity_poly.pdbx_seq_one_letter_code
_entity_poly.pdbx_strand_id
1 'polypeptide(L)'
;NTTVLRKEFVKNKKYKPSDYTFEAYKKHEAKNRYDDVICIDATRVILKGRPPEDDYIHANWMVMPDSQKYICTQGPIQETITDFWHMIFTEKGNVIVMLCDFKEGNTVLPPSAVKSRFFALGSERHGRECKGS
;
A
#
# COMPACT_ATOMS: atom_id res chain seq x y z
N ASN A 1 30.87 -4.86 -11.66
CA ASN A 1 30.61 -5.11 -10.21
C ASN A 1 29.13 -5.40 -9.92
N THR A 2 28.46 -6.22 -10.75
CA THR A 2 27.02 -6.54 -10.66
C THR A 2 26.74 -7.81 -9.84
N THR A 3 27.75 -8.68 -9.70
CA THR A 3 27.66 -9.95 -8.98
C THR A 3 27.47 -9.77 -7.47
N VAL A 4 28.03 -8.71 -6.87
CA VAL A 4 27.88 -8.39 -5.44
C VAL A 4 26.44 -7.96 -5.15
N LEU A 5 25.92 -6.99 -5.91
CA LEU A 5 24.54 -6.52 -5.79
C LEU A 5 23.52 -7.66 -5.98
N ARG A 6 23.77 -8.57 -6.94
CA ARG A 6 22.91 -9.75 -7.14
C ARG A 6 22.90 -10.65 -5.91
N LYS A 7 24.06 -10.89 -5.29
CA LYS A 7 24.16 -11.71 -4.07
C LYS A 7 23.44 -11.07 -2.89
N GLU A 8 23.57 -9.75 -2.71
CA GLU A 8 22.86 -9.02 -1.65
C GLU A 8 21.35 -9.01 -1.86
N PHE A 9 20.88 -8.76 -3.08
CA PHE A 9 19.46 -8.82 -3.40
C PHE A 9 18.85 -10.19 -3.11
N VAL A 10 19.54 -11.28 -3.48
CA VAL A 10 19.07 -12.64 -3.23
C VAL A 10 18.94 -12.93 -1.73
N LYS A 11 19.85 -12.41 -0.89
CA LYS A 11 19.76 -12.54 0.57
C LYS A 11 18.51 -11.84 1.12
N ASN A 12 18.20 -10.65 0.61
CA ASN A 12 17.07 -9.84 1.09
C ASN A 12 15.72 -10.22 0.46
N LYS A 13 15.70 -10.93 -0.68
CA LYS A 13 14.48 -11.27 -1.42
C LYS A 13 13.43 -12.02 -0.59
N LYS A 14 13.87 -12.78 0.41
CA LYS A 14 13.00 -13.57 1.30
C LYS A 14 12.75 -12.92 2.65
N TYR A 15 13.18 -11.68 2.84
CA TYR A 15 13.00 -11.00 4.12
C TYR A 15 11.51 -10.94 4.46
N LYS A 16 11.21 -11.45 5.65
CA LYS A 16 9.94 -11.31 6.33
C LYS A 16 10.27 -10.84 7.74
N PRO A 17 9.59 -9.84 8.29
CA PRO A 17 9.78 -9.46 9.68
C PRO A 17 9.58 -10.68 10.58
N SER A 18 10.30 -10.77 11.69
CA SER A 18 10.05 -11.80 12.70
C SER A 18 8.69 -11.56 13.37
N ASP A 19 7.92 -12.63 13.62
CA ASP A 19 6.65 -12.59 14.35
C ASP A 19 5.57 -11.66 13.76
N TYR A 20 5.34 -11.76 12.45
CA TYR A 20 4.26 -11.03 11.77
C TYR A 20 2.99 -11.87 11.61
N THR A 21 1.83 -11.21 11.67
CA THR A 21 0.52 -11.81 11.35
C THR A 21 -0.05 -11.19 10.08
N PHE A 22 -0.97 -11.92 9.44
CA PHE A 22 -1.64 -11.52 8.20
C PHE A 22 -3.05 -12.13 8.14
N GLU A 23 -3.75 -12.14 9.28
CA GLU A 23 -5.07 -12.75 9.42
C GLU A 23 -6.14 -11.95 8.68
N ALA A 24 -6.05 -10.61 8.67
CA ALA A 24 -6.96 -9.77 7.90
C ALA A 24 -6.80 -10.03 6.39
N TYR A 25 -5.56 -10.23 5.93
CA TYR A 25 -5.26 -10.61 4.55
C TYR A 25 -5.90 -11.95 4.17
N LYS A 26 -5.76 -12.99 5.01
CA LYS A 26 -6.36 -14.31 4.78
C LYS A 26 -7.89 -14.28 4.76
N LYS A 27 -8.52 -13.42 5.57
CA LYS A 27 -9.98 -13.31 5.63
C LYS A 27 -10.59 -12.63 4.39
N HIS A 28 -9.80 -11.84 3.66
CA HIS A 28 -10.27 -11.00 2.55
C HIS A 28 -9.53 -11.30 1.24
N GLU A 29 -9.40 -12.59 0.88
CA GLU A 29 -8.71 -13.03 -0.35
C GLU A 29 -9.23 -12.33 -1.60
N ALA A 30 -10.54 -12.13 -1.72
CA ALA A 30 -11.17 -11.43 -2.85
C ALA A 30 -10.76 -9.95 -2.99
N LYS A 31 -10.20 -9.34 -1.94
CA LYS A 31 -9.69 -7.95 -1.97
C LYS A 31 -8.18 -7.89 -2.26
N ASN A 32 -7.51 -9.03 -2.44
CA ASN A 32 -6.07 -9.12 -2.69
C ASN A 32 -5.80 -9.34 -4.18
N ARG A 33 -4.89 -8.55 -4.76
CA ARG A 33 -4.52 -8.67 -6.17
C ARG A 33 -3.53 -9.80 -6.44
N TYR A 34 -2.67 -10.11 -5.48
CA TYR A 34 -1.60 -11.11 -5.59
C TYR A 34 -1.52 -11.96 -4.32
N ASP A 35 -1.57 -13.28 -4.47
CA ASP A 35 -1.55 -14.23 -3.35
C ASP A 35 -0.18 -14.32 -2.65
N ASP A 36 0.88 -13.93 -3.36
CA ASP A 36 2.27 -13.97 -2.89
C ASP A 36 2.73 -12.66 -2.23
N VAL A 37 1.89 -11.62 -2.23
CA VAL A 37 2.16 -10.33 -1.60
C VAL A 37 1.28 -10.18 -0.36
N ILE A 38 1.85 -10.48 0.80
CA ILE A 38 1.15 -10.39 2.09
C ILE A 38 0.89 -8.95 2.53
N CYS A 39 -0.26 -8.71 3.16
CA CYS A 39 -0.54 -7.49 3.93
C CYS A 39 -0.36 -7.79 5.42
N ILE A 40 0.52 -7.05 6.09
CA ILE A 40 0.90 -7.30 7.49
C ILE A 40 -0.13 -6.64 8.42
N ASP A 41 -0.68 -7.37 9.39
CA ASP A 41 -1.74 -6.81 10.26
C ASP A 41 -1.24 -5.63 11.10
N ALA A 42 -0.01 -5.72 11.63
CA ALA A 42 0.56 -4.73 12.54
C ALA A 42 0.66 -3.32 11.94
N THR A 43 0.77 -3.20 10.61
CA THR A 43 0.90 -1.92 9.91
C THR A 43 -0.18 -1.70 8.88
N ARG A 44 -1.23 -2.55 8.81
CA ARG A 44 -2.28 -2.38 7.81
C ARG A 44 -3.01 -1.06 8.00
N VAL A 45 -3.49 -0.49 6.90
CA VAL A 45 -4.43 0.62 6.97
C VAL A 45 -5.81 0.03 7.31
N ILE A 46 -6.48 0.65 8.28
CA ILE A 46 -7.83 0.30 8.72
C ILE A 46 -8.78 1.35 8.16
N LEU A 47 -9.78 0.94 7.38
CA LEU A 47 -10.75 1.87 6.81
C LEU A 47 -11.61 2.50 7.93
N LYS A 48 -11.40 3.80 8.18
CA LYS A 48 -12.07 4.54 9.26
C LYS A 48 -13.58 4.62 9.06
N GLY A 49 -14.36 4.46 10.13
CA GLY A 49 -15.82 4.56 10.06
C GLY A 49 -16.51 3.33 9.44
N ARG A 50 -15.76 2.23 9.22
CA ARG A 50 -16.30 0.93 8.84
C ARG A 50 -16.25 -0.05 10.01
N PRO A 51 -17.13 -1.06 10.03
CA PRO A 51 -17.09 -2.07 11.06
C PRO A 51 -15.93 -3.06 10.82
N PRO A 52 -15.43 -3.77 11.86
CA PRO A 52 -14.22 -4.60 11.76
C PRO A 52 -14.26 -5.72 10.72
N GLU A 53 -15.44 -6.15 10.31
CA GLU A 53 -15.66 -7.15 9.27
C GLU A 53 -15.51 -6.61 7.84
N ASP A 54 -15.53 -5.29 7.63
CA ASP A 54 -15.34 -4.64 6.33
C ASP A 54 -14.34 -3.46 6.39
N ASP A 55 -13.43 -3.49 7.36
CA ASP A 55 -12.40 -2.45 7.54
C ASP A 55 -11.14 -2.68 6.68
N TYR A 56 -11.13 -3.72 5.84
CA TYR A 56 -9.93 -4.19 5.15
C TYR A 56 -9.72 -3.55 3.78
N ILE A 57 -8.49 -3.08 3.57
CA ILE A 57 -7.88 -2.79 2.28
C ILE A 57 -6.44 -3.33 2.28
N HIS A 58 -5.96 -3.84 1.15
CA HIS A 58 -4.56 -4.29 1.01
C HIS A 58 -3.61 -3.08 0.90
N ALA A 59 -3.32 -2.50 2.06
CA ALA A 59 -2.47 -1.34 2.22
C ALA A 59 -1.76 -1.37 3.58
N ASN A 60 -0.50 -0.94 3.63
CA ASN A 60 0.29 -0.84 4.84
C ASN A 60 0.91 0.55 4.99
N TRP A 61 0.99 1.02 6.23
CA TRP A 61 1.82 2.16 6.61
C TRP A 61 3.29 1.80 6.54
N MET A 62 4.08 2.71 5.97
CA MET A 62 5.53 2.68 5.92
C MET A 62 6.06 3.98 6.53
N VAL A 63 7.07 3.85 7.39
CA VAL A 63 7.80 4.98 7.96
C VAL A 63 9.19 4.99 7.35
N MET A 64 9.55 6.10 6.71
CA MET A 64 10.88 6.31 6.15
C MET A 64 11.85 6.79 7.25
N PRO A 65 13.18 6.70 7.04
CA PRO A 65 14.16 7.13 8.04
C PRO A 65 14.07 8.61 8.45
N ASP A 66 13.50 9.45 7.59
CA ASP A 66 13.19 10.87 7.86
C ASP A 66 11.89 11.06 8.66
N SER A 67 11.31 9.98 9.18
CA SER A 67 10.01 9.93 9.88
C SER A 67 8.80 10.27 9.00
N GLN A 68 8.97 10.43 7.69
CA GLN A 68 7.84 10.63 6.79
C GLN A 68 7.05 9.32 6.64
N LYS A 69 5.72 9.43 6.76
CA LYS A 69 4.80 8.31 6.61
C LYS A 69 4.27 8.23 5.18
N TYR A 70 4.14 7.00 4.69
CA TYR A 70 3.59 6.66 3.40
C TYR A 70 2.60 5.51 3.56
N ILE A 71 1.57 5.48 2.72
CA ILE A 71 0.75 4.29 2.54
C ILE A 71 1.25 3.58 1.29
N CYS A 72 1.71 2.35 1.46
CA CYS A 72 2.00 1.45 0.35
C CYS A 72 0.79 0.56 0.13
N THR A 73 0.21 0.58 -1.06
CA THR A 73 -0.98 -0.20 -1.37
C THR A 73 -0.87 -0.86 -2.74
N GLN A 74 -1.62 -1.95 -2.93
CA GLN A 74 -1.74 -2.58 -4.24
C GLN A 74 -2.49 -1.68 -5.23
N GLY A 75 -2.50 -2.10 -6.49
CA GLY A 75 -3.41 -1.50 -7.46
C GLY A 75 -4.85 -1.78 -7.13
N PRO A 76 -5.75 -0.78 -7.10
CA PRO A 76 -7.16 -1.05 -6.88
C PRO A 76 -7.64 -2.03 -7.97
N ILE A 77 -8.23 -3.13 -7.53
CA ILE A 77 -8.99 -4.05 -8.38
C ILE A 77 -10.45 -3.61 -8.38
N GLN A 78 -11.29 -4.19 -9.24
CA GLN A 78 -12.68 -3.77 -9.41
C GLN A 78 -13.44 -3.74 -8.08
N GLU A 79 -13.16 -4.71 -7.22
CA GLU A 79 -13.75 -4.94 -5.90
C GLU A 79 -13.31 -3.87 -4.88
N THR A 80 -12.16 -3.23 -5.07
CA THR A 80 -11.53 -2.34 -4.08
C THR A 80 -11.41 -0.89 -4.53
N ILE A 81 -12.01 -0.48 -5.65
CA ILE A 81 -11.98 0.91 -6.14
C ILE A 81 -12.58 1.86 -5.10
N THR A 82 -13.75 1.52 -4.56
CA THR A 82 -14.43 2.32 -3.53
C THR A 82 -13.61 2.40 -2.25
N ASP A 83 -13.03 1.27 -1.83
CA ASP A 83 -12.19 1.18 -0.63
C ASP A 83 -10.93 2.04 -0.76
N PHE A 84 -10.32 2.07 -1.95
CA PHE A 84 -9.15 2.88 -2.25
C PHE A 84 -9.43 4.38 -2.12
N TRP A 85 -10.51 4.87 -2.73
CA TRP A 85 -10.90 6.28 -2.60
C TRP A 85 -11.33 6.65 -1.19
N HIS A 86 -12.02 5.74 -0.50
CA HIS A 86 -12.38 5.92 0.90
C HIS A 86 -11.13 6.06 1.78
N MET A 87 -10.11 5.22 1.58
CA MET A 87 -8.82 5.32 2.26
C MET A 87 -8.15 6.68 1.99
N ILE A 88 -8.04 7.10 0.73
CA ILE A 88 -7.40 8.38 0.38
C ILE A 88 -8.08 9.55 1.06
N PHE A 89 -9.42 9.57 1.03
CA PHE A 89 -10.21 10.64 1.63
C PHE A 89 -10.05 10.67 3.16
N THR A 90 -10.17 9.51 3.82
CA THR A 90 -10.10 9.41 5.29
C THR A 90 -8.69 9.56 5.86
N GLU A 91 -7.66 9.23 5.09
CA GLU A 91 -6.24 9.44 5.44
C GLU A 91 -5.69 10.78 4.96
N LYS A 92 -6.51 11.61 4.31
CA LYS A 92 -6.11 12.93 3.80
C LYS A 92 -4.87 12.85 2.90
N GLY A 93 -4.83 11.84 2.03
CA GLY A 93 -3.76 11.66 1.05
C GLY A 93 -3.80 12.76 0.00
N ASN A 94 -2.71 13.53 -0.11
CA ASN A 94 -2.65 14.68 -1.03
C ASN A 94 -2.05 14.34 -2.39
N VAL A 95 -1.19 13.32 -2.43
CA VAL A 95 -0.47 12.93 -3.65
C VAL A 95 -0.51 11.41 -3.77
N ILE A 96 -0.86 10.94 -4.96
CA ILE A 96 -0.89 9.53 -5.32
C ILE A 96 0.19 9.33 -6.39
N VAL A 97 1.16 8.46 -6.10
CA VAL A 97 2.20 8.08 -7.05
C VAL A 97 1.91 6.67 -7.56
N MET A 98 1.73 6.55 -8.87
CA MET A 98 1.51 5.29 -9.57
C MET A 98 2.79 4.92 -10.34
N LEU A 99 3.44 3.83 -9.95
CA LEU A 99 4.74 3.41 -10.50
C LEU A 99 4.62 2.44 -11.68
N CYS A 100 3.51 2.46 -12.41
CA CYS A 100 3.25 1.50 -13.49
C CYS A 100 2.74 2.18 -14.74
N ASP A 101 3.17 1.64 -15.87
CA ASP A 101 2.60 1.94 -17.17
C ASP A 101 1.37 1.04 -17.42
N PHE A 102 0.42 1.48 -18.23
CA PHE A 102 -0.75 0.69 -18.64
C PHE A 102 -0.38 -0.45 -19.60
N LYS A 103 0.90 -0.59 -19.95
CA LYS A 103 1.45 -1.61 -20.83
C LYS A 103 2.59 -2.37 -20.16
N GLU A 104 2.49 -3.70 -20.10
CA GLU A 104 3.66 -4.57 -19.95
C GLU A 104 4.03 -5.07 -21.35
N GLY A 105 5.03 -4.45 -21.99
CA GLY A 105 5.41 -4.78 -23.37
C GLY A 105 4.40 -4.29 -24.42
N ASN A 106 3.94 -5.17 -25.33
CA ASN A 106 2.94 -4.84 -26.35
C ASN A 106 1.49 -5.04 -25.90
N THR A 107 1.28 -5.54 -24.68
CA THR A 107 -0.05 -5.83 -24.16
C THR A 107 -0.55 -4.65 -23.33
N VAL A 108 -1.66 -4.05 -23.76
CA VAL A 108 -2.43 -3.16 -22.89
C VAL A 108 -2.98 -4.02 -21.77
N LEU A 109 -2.44 -3.83 -20.57
CA LEU A 109 -2.96 -4.51 -19.41
C LEU A 109 -4.35 -3.93 -19.13
N PRO A 110 -5.37 -4.76 -18.86
CA PRO A 110 -6.60 -4.22 -18.30
C PRO A 110 -6.24 -3.44 -17.02
N PRO A 111 -7.01 -2.41 -16.62
CA PRO A 111 -6.77 -1.68 -15.38
C PRO A 111 -6.57 -2.62 -14.16
N SER A 112 -7.17 -3.81 -14.22
CA SER A 112 -7.06 -4.91 -13.26
C SER A 112 -5.77 -5.73 -13.32
N ALA A 113 -4.84 -5.52 -14.25
CA ALA A 113 -3.58 -6.27 -14.36
C ALA A 113 -2.31 -5.43 -14.10
N VAL A 114 -2.46 -4.13 -13.84
CA VAL A 114 -1.35 -3.25 -13.50
C VAL A 114 -0.73 -3.66 -12.14
N LYS A 115 0.52 -4.13 -12.15
CA LYS A 115 1.29 -4.56 -10.96
C LYS A 115 1.64 -3.40 -10.05
N SER A 116 0.64 -2.87 -9.37
CA SER A 116 0.77 -1.56 -8.75
C SER A 116 1.33 -1.66 -7.34
N ARG A 117 2.45 -1.00 -7.12
CA ARG A 117 2.80 -0.41 -5.83
C ARG A 117 2.36 1.05 -5.90
N PHE A 118 1.22 1.35 -5.31
CA PHE A 118 0.77 2.72 -5.10
C PHE A 118 1.41 3.26 -3.83
N PHE A 119 1.90 4.48 -3.89
CA PHE A 119 2.29 5.25 -2.72
C PHE A 119 1.30 6.41 -2.58
N ALA A 120 0.50 6.42 -1.51
CA ALA A 120 -0.23 7.61 -1.11
C ALA A 120 0.60 8.34 -0.04
N LEU A 121 0.96 9.58 -0.35
CA LEU A 121 1.65 10.49 0.56
C LEU A 121 0.63 11.01 1.59
N GLY A 122 0.72 10.48 2.81
CA GLY A 122 0.01 11.01 3.98
C GLY A 122 0.76 12.23 4.52
N SER A 123 0.14 13.41 4.42
CA SER A 123 0.70 14.67 4.94
C SER A 123 0.30 14.83 6.41
N GLU A 124 1.09 14.34 7.36
CA GLU A 124 1.13 14.96 8.70
C GLU A 124 1.99 16.23 8.61
N ARG A 125 1.41 17.32 8.09
CA ARG A 125 1.95 18.65 8.38
C ARG A 125 1.68 18.90 9.86
N HIS A 126 2.70 18.73 10.69
CA HIS A 126 2.74 19.26 12.04
C HIS A 126 2.24 20.71 12.00
N GLY A 127 1.27 21.02 12.88
CA GLY A 127 0.48 22.24 12.86
C GLY A 127 1.32 23.52 12.76
N ARG A 128 1.00 24.34 11.76
CA ARG A 128 1.01 25.78 11.94
C ARG A 128 -0.45 26.24 11.96
N GLU A 129 -0.98 26.40 13.16
CA GLU A 129 -2.14 27.24 13.39
C GLU A 129 -1.82 28.64 12.84
N CYS A 130 -2.47 29.04 11.75
CA CYS A 130 -2.64 30.46 11.47
C CYS A 130 -3.59 30.99 12.54
N LYS A 131 -3.05 31.55 13.63
CA LYS A 131 -3.83 32.42 14.50
C LYS A 131 -4.21 33.64 13.68
N GLY A 132 -5.50 33.74 13.34
CA GLY A 132 -6.08 34.97 12.85
C GLY A 132 -6.10 36.02 13.95
N SER A 133 -5.59 37.20 13.64
CA SER A 133 -6.07 38.53 14.07
C SER A 133 -5.43 39.55 13.16
#